data_AF-A0A238FRL1-F1
#
_entry.id   AF-A0A238FRL1-F1
#
_cell.length_a   1.000
_cell.length_b   1.000
_cell.length_c   1.000
_cell.angle_alpha   90.00
_cell.angle_beta   90.00
_cell.angle_gamma   90.00
#
_symmetry.space_group_name_H-M   'P 1'
#
loop_
_entity.id
_entity.type
_entity.pdbx_description
1 polymer ?
#
loop_
_entity_poly.entity_id
_entity_poly.type
_entity_poly.pdbx_seq_one_letter_code
_entity_poly.pdbx_strand_id
1 'polypeptide(L)'
;MHFQSSLIVLCSLASVAFAAMGQGAFNYTRDYVIWYNPSVYNNTETFCRTLHDACVNVAGPCNEHHQLDCVFAEQKGPRIHAFCGGIAKTSTGSWTKGGTVFDHIGIAHLRSSEPYFAQQTPAAIKNLNATIIQEPMGKEACLKFRKKHSTVVC
;
A
#
# COMPACT_ATOMS: atom_id res chain seq x y z
N MET A 1 -5.58 -13.22 66.41
CA MET A 1 -4.57 -12.93 65.38
C MET A 1 -5.24 -13.13 64.03
N HIS A 2 -5.61 -12.06 63.32
CA HIS A 2 -6.23 -12.14 61.99
C HIS A 2 -5.27 -11.55 60.96
N PHE A 3 -4.81 -12.38 60.03
CA PHE A 3 -4.01 -11.95 58.88
C PHE A 3 -4.95 -11.47 57.78
N GLN A 4 -4.86 -10.19 57.41
CA GLN A 4 -5.44 -9.67 56.17
C GLN A 4 -4.44 -9.91 55.04
N SER A 5 -4.79 -10.77 54.10
CA SER A 5 -4.07 -10.93 52.84
C SER A 5 -4.63 -9.93 51.82
N SER A 6 -3.89 -8.85 51.59
CA SER A 6 -4.16 -7.92 50.49
C SER A 6 -3.65 -8.52 49.19
N LEU A 7 -4.57 -8.95 48.31
CA LEU A 7 -4.25 -9.37 46.95
C LEU A 7 -4.04 -8.11 46.10
N ILE A 8 -2.78 -7.83 45.73
CA ILE A 8 -2.46 -6.76 44.79
C ILE A 8 -2.59 -7.33 43.38
N VAL A 9 -3.68 -6.98 42.69
CA VAL A 9 -3.84 -7.25 41.25
C VAL A 9 -3.01 -6.21 40.48
N LEU A 10 -1.83 -6.61 40.01
CA LEU A 10 -1.10 -5.85 39.00
C LEU A 10 -1.82 -5.99 37.66
N CYS A 11 -2.68 -5.03 37.34
CA CYS A 11 -3.15 -4.84 35.96
C CYS A 11 -1.95 -4.40 35.09
N SER A 12 -1.36 -5.34 34.35
CA SER A 12 -0.38 -5.03 33.32
C SER A 12 -1.06 -4.22 32.21
N LEU A 13 -0.79 -2.91 32.19
CA LEU A 13 -1.06 -2.04 31.03
C LEU A 13 -0.14 -2.49 29.90
N ALA A 14 -0.61 -3.45 29.09
CA ALA A 14 0.04 -3.79 27.84
C ALA A 14 -0.12 -2.58 26.90
N SER A 15 0.91 -1.73 26.84
CA SER A 15 1.01 -0.67 25.86
C SER A 15 0.93 -1.29 24.48
N VAL A 16 -0.21 -1.13 23.80
CA VAL A 16 -0.36 -1.44 22.39
C VAL A 16 0.55 -0.50 21.60
N ALA A 17 1.77 -0.96 21.33
CA ALA A 17 2.68 -0.26 20.44
C ALA A 17 2.10 -0.34 19.02
N PHE A 18 1.49 0.74 18.55
CA PHE A 18 1.12 0.87 17.16
C PHE A 18 2.40 0.97 16.33
N ALA A 19 2.70 -0.08 15.55
CA ALA A 19 3.79 -0.01 14.60
C ALA A 19 3.53 1.16 13.63
N ALA A 20 4.48 2.09 13.54
CA ALA A 20 4.40 3.17 12.57
C ALA A 20 4.41 2.57 11.16
N MET A 21 3.46 2.98 10.32
CA MET A 21 3.42 2.53 8.93
C MET A 21 4.65 3.10 8.22
N GLY A 22 5.49 2.23 7.66
CA GLY A 22 6.60 2.66 6.82
C GLY A 22 6.07 3.47 5.64
N GLN A 23 6.63 4.66 5.41
CA GLN A 23 6.34 5.44 4.22
C GLN A 23 7.29 4.98 3.12
N GLY A 24 6.75 4.49 2.01
CA GLY A 24 7.54 4.21 0.82
C GLY A 24 8.16 5.48 0.24
N ALA A 25 8.71 5.39 -0.98
CA ALA A 25 9.17 6.56 -1.71
C ALA A 25 8.36 6.70 -2.99
N PHE A 26 8.10 7.93 -3.42
CA PHE A 26 7.48 8.17 -4.71
C PHE A 26 8.30 7.54 -5.83
N ASN A 27 7.65 6.75 -6.66
CA ASN A 27 8.21 6.25 -7.89
C ASN A 27 7.20 6.48 -9.02
N TYR A 28 7.44 7.50 -9.83
CA TYR A 28 6.49 7.91 -10.88
C TYR A 28 6.37 6.87 -11.99
N THR A 29 7.29 5.91 -12.09
CA THR A 29 7.21 4.80 -13.06
C THR A 29 6.42 3.61 -12.55
N ARG A 30 6.00 3.64 -11.28
CA ARG A 30 5.30 2.53 -10.62
C ARG A 30 4.01 2.97 -9.92
N ASP A 31 3.97 4.16 -9.36
CA ASP A 31 2.87 4.64 -8.56
C ASP A 31 1.72 5.11 -9.44
N TYR A 32 0.53 4.62 -9.12
CA TYR A 32 -0.73 5.06 -9.72
C TYR A 32 -1.18 6.36 -9.07
N VAL A 33 -1.83 7.23 -9.85
CA VAL A 33 -2.57 8.34 -9.26
C VAL A 33 -3.97 7.86 -8.92
N ILE A 34 -4.24 7.75 -7.62
CA ILE A 34 -5.50 7.29 -7.05
C ILE A 34 -6.24 8.49 -6.45
N TRP A 35 -7.55 8.49 -6.59
CA TRP A 35 -8.44 9.41 -5.89
C TRP A 35 -9.36 8.61 -4.99
N TYR A 36 -9.27 8.84 -3.69
CA TYR A 36 -10.14 8.20 -2.70
C TYR A 36 -11.35 9.07 -2.38
N ASN A 37 -12.47 8.46 -1.99
CA ASN A 37 -13.66 9.19 -1.58
C ASN A 37 -13.43 9.90 -0.23
N PRO A 38 -13.40 11.24 -0.17
CA PRO A 38 -13.16 11.98 1.09
C PRO A 38 -14.32 11.86 2.09
N SER A 39 -15.49 11.36 1.66
CA SER A 39 -16.61 11.05 2.56
C SER A 39 -16.40 9.73 3.34
N VAL A 40 -15.49 8.87 2.86
CA VAL A 40 -15.13 7.59 3.50
C VAL A 40 -13.82 7.74 4.27
N TYR A 41 -12.84 8.44 3.70
CA TYR A 41 -11.54 8.66 4.32
C TYR A 41 -11.34 10.13 4.64
N ASN A 42 -11.18 10.42 5.93
CA ASN A 42 -10.99 11.78 6.44
C ASN A 42 -9.60 12.36 6.14
N ASN A 43 -8.59 11.52 5.86
CA ASN A 43 -7.24 11.93 5.53
C ASN A 43 -6.49 10.82 4.75
N THR A 44 -5.37 11.21 4.15
CA THR A 44 -4.53 10.32 3.35
C THR A 44 -3.92 9.19 4.16
N GLU A 45 -3.59 9.42 5.44
CA GLU A 45 -3.03 8.37 6.30
C GLU A 45 -4.00 7.21 6.49
N THR A 46 -5.27 7.52 6.76
CA THR A 46 -6.33 6.53 6.95
C THR A 46 -6.57 5.74 5.67
N PHE A 47 -6.58 6.42 4.52
CA PHE A 47 -6.62 5.74 3.23
C PHE A 47 -5.40 4.83 3.01
N CYS A 48 -4.18 5.32 3.24
CA CYS A 48 -2.95 4.55 3.05
C CYS A 48 -2.88 3.31 3.96
N ARG A 49 -3.37 3.40 5.20
CA ARG A 49 -3.48 2.25 6.12
C ARG A 49 -4.47 1.20 5.60
N THR A 50 -5.61 1.66 5.11
CA THR A 50 -6.62 0.75 4.52
C THR A 50 -6.10 0.08 3.24
N LEU A 51 -5.37 0.85 2.41
CA LEU A 51 -4.69 0.33 1.22
C LEU A 51 -3.57 -0.66 1.60
N HIS A 52 -2.84 -0.41 2.68
CA HIS A 52 -1.84 -1.34 3.22
C HIS A 52 -2.45 -2.69 3.55
N ASP A 53 -3.52 -2.70 4.35
CA ASP A 53 -4.21 -3.93 4.74
C ASP A 53 -4.75 -4.68 3.52
N ALA A 54 -5.35 -3.95 2.57
CA ALA A 54 -5.79 -4.52 1.31
C ALA A 54 -4.61 -5.15 0.54
N CYS A 55 -3.46 -4.47 0.48
CA CYS A 55 -2.27 -4.96 -0.19
C CYS A 55 -1.73 -6.25 0.43
N VAL A 56 -1.68 -6.32 1.77
CA VAL A 56 -1.29 -7.53 2.51
C VAL A 56 -2.23 -8.69 2.19
N ASN A 57 -3.54 -8.44 2.14
CA ASN A 57 -4.54 -9.46 1.83
C ASN A 57 -4.45 -9.99 0.40
N VAL A 58 -3.84 -9.23 -0.52
CA VAL A 58 -3.56 -9.68 -1.89
C VAL A 58 -2.25 -10.44 -1.96
N ALA A 59 -1.16 -9.85 -1.48
CA ALA A 59 0.19 -10.41 -1.62
C ALA A 59 0.41 -11.65 -0.72
N GLY A 60 -0.25 -11.69 0.45
CA GLY A 60 -0.11 -12.77 1.42
C GLY A 60 -0.44 -14.15 0.85
N PRO A 61 -1.65 -14.37 0.31
CA PRO A 61 -2.04 -15.62 -0.34
C PRO A 61 -1.16 -16.02 -1.53
N CYS A 62 -0.53 -15.06 -2.19
CA CYS A 62 0.40 -15.31 -3.30
C CYS A 62 1.82 -15.70 -2.84
N ASN A 63 2.05 -15.87 -1.53
CA ASN A 63 3.38 -16.09 -0.94
C ASN A 63 4.39 -14.97 -1.31
N GLU A 64 3.93 -13.73 -1.26
CA GLU A 64 4.76 -12.56 -1.57
C GLU A 64 5.07 -11.77 -0.31
N HIS A 65 6.18 -11.03 -0.33
CA HIS A 65 6.42 -9.90 0.55
C HIS A 65 5.73 -8.69 -0.06
N HIS A 66 4.69 -8.18 0.61
CA HIS A 66 3.97 -7.01 0.13
C HIS A 66 4.91 -5.80 0.06
N GLN A 67 4.76 -5.00 -0.99
CA GLN A 67 5.40 -3.71 -1.13
C GLN A 67 4.30 -2.67 -1.30
N LEU A 68 4.22 -1.74 -0.35
CA LEU A 68 3.32 -0.60 -0.43
C LEU A 68 4.14 0.68 -0.52
N ASP A 69 3.83 1.51 -1.52
CA ASP A 69 4.27 2.90 -1.55
C ASP A 69 3.05 3.79 -1.39
N CYS A 70 2.88 4.39 -0.21
CA CYS A 70 1.82 5.36 0.06
C CYS A 70 2.36 6.43 1.02
N VAL A 71 2.92 7.49 0.43
CA VAL A 71 3.63 8.55 1.17
C VAL A 71 2.62 9.58 1.66
N PHE A 72 1.94 9.33 2.79
CA PHE A 72 0.86 10.19 3.26
C PHE A 72 1.34 11.53 3.86
N ALA A 73 2.55 11.61 4.41
CA ALA A 73 3.05 12.86 4.99
C ALA A 73 3.25 13.95 3.95
N GLU A 74 3.58 13.57 2.71
CA GLU A 74 3.85 14.49 1.60
C GLU A 74 2.59 14.74 0.74
N GLN A 75 1.47 14.06 1.01
CA GLN A 75 0.27 14.09 0.18
C GLN A 75 -0.99 14.45 0.96
N LYS A 76 -1.50 15.66 0.74
CA LYS A 76 -2.73 16.16 1.40
C LYS A 76 -4.02 15.45 0.94
N GLY A 77 -3.98 14.69 -0.16
CA GLY A 77 -5.15 14.00 -0.73
C GLY A 77 -6.23 14.93 -1.28
N PRO A 78 -7.37 14.40 -1.77
CA PRO A 78 -7.68 12.97 -1.94
C PRO A 78 -7.02 12.32 -3.16
N ARG A 79 -6.42 13.13 -4.05
CA ARG A 79 -5.62 12.66 -5.18
C ARG A 79 -4.19 12.41 -4.71
N ILE A 80 -3.74 11.16 -4.76
CA ILE A 80 -2.43 10.73 -4.27
C ILE A 80 -1.77 9.74 -5.22
N HIS A 81 -0.45 9.66 -5.17
CA HIS A 81 0.34 8.56 -5.69
C HIS A 81 0.35 7.42 -4.67
N ALA A 82 0.02 6.23 -5.13
CA ALA A 82 0.21 5.01 -4.36
C ALA A 82 0.49 3.79 -5.25
N PHE A 83 1.17 2.81 -4.66
CA PHE A 83 1.45 1.52 -5.27
C PHE A 83 1.23 0.39 -4.27
N CYS A 84 0.72 -0.74 -4.76
CA CYS A 84 0.67 -2.01 -4.05
C CYS A 84 1.19 -3.08 -4.99
N GLY A 85 2.17 -3.82 -4.52
CA GLY A 85 2.70 -4.98 -5.22
C GLY A 85 3.23 -6.03 -4.26
N GLY A 86 3.88 -7.03 -4.81
CA GLY A 86 4.53 -8.07 -4.03
C GLY A 86 5.79 -8.61 -4.68
N ILE A 87 6.74 -9.01 -3.85
CA ILE A 87 7.97 -9.68 -4.26
C ILE A 87 7.84 -11.14 -3.84
N ALA A 88 7.94 -12.07 -4.79
CA ALA A 88 7.86 -13.50 -4.46
C ALA A 88 8.88 -13.88 -3.39
N LYS A 89 8.41 -14.65 -2.40
CA LYS A 89 9.28 -15.25 -1.39
C LYS A 89 9.88 -16.55 -1.92
N THR A 90 11.08 -16.86 -1.42
CA THR A 90 11.69 -18.18 -1.57
C THR A 90 10.88 -19.22 -0.79
N SER A 91 11.20 -20.51 -0.98
CA SER A 91 10.62 -21.60 -0.20
C SER A 91 10.87 -21.49 1.31
N THR A 92 11.88 -20.73 1.72
CA THR A 92 12.21 -20.45 3.13
C THR A 92 11.50 -19.20 3.68
N GLY A 93 10.65 -18.54 2.88
CA GLY A 93 9.93 -17.33 3.27
C GLY A 93 10.75 -16.04 3.16
N SER A 94 12.02 -16.11 2.77
CA SER A 94 12.88 -14.95 2.53
C SER A 94 12.51 -14.26 1.22
N TRP A 95 12.83 -12.97 1.08
CA TRP A 95 12.66 -12.21 -0.16
C TRP A 95 13.88 -11.35 -0.41
N THR A 96 14.11 -10.98 -1.67
CA THR A 96 15.28 -10.20 -2.07
C THR A 96 14.85 -8.78 -2.41
N LYS A 97 15.47 -7.78 -1.76
CA LYS A 97 15.29 -6.37 -2.10
C LYS A 97 15.69 -6.14 -3.56
N GLY A 98 14.81 -5.50 -4.33
CA GLY A 98 15.01 -5.27 -5.76
C GLY A 98 14.65 -6.47 -6.66
N GLY A 99 14.05 -7.52 -6.11
CA GLY A 99 13.43 -8.58 -6.90
C GLY A 99 12.28 -8.06 -7.75
N THR A 100 11.83 -8.88 -8.72
CA THR A 100 10.67 -8.56 -9.56
C THR A 100 9.45 -8.30 -8.68
N VAL A 101 8.82 -7.14 -8.89
CA VAL A 101 7.63 -6.72 -8.18
C VAL A 101 6.41 -7.00 -9.06
N PHE A 102 5.48 -7.80 -8.57
CA PHE A 102 4.17 -8.00 -9.18
C PHE A 102 3.27 -6.84 -8.79
N ASP A 103 2.69 -6.15 -9.78
CA ASP A 103 1.77 -5.04 -9.56
C ASP A 103 0.36 -5.56 -9.28
N HIS A 104 -0.20 -5.17 -8.13
CA HIS A 104 -1.55 -5.55 -7.71
C HIS A 104 -2.57 -4.40 -7.81
N ILE A 105 -2.12 -3.17 -8.12
CA ILE A 105 -3.00 -2.03 -8.44
C ILE A 105 -3.38 -2.03 -9.92
N GLY A 106 -2.43 -2.29 -10.83
CA GLY A 106 -2.66 -2.33 -12.29
C GLY A 106 -3.71 -3.35 -12.73
N ILE A 107 -3.95 -4.34 -11.89
CA ILE A 107 -5.03 -5.32 -12.05
C ILE A 107 -6.43 -4.65 -11.90
N ALA A 108 -6.50 -3.38 -11.50
CA ALA A 108 -7.72 -2.57 -11.38
C ALA A 108 -8.20 -1.88 -12.67
N HIS A 109 -7.48 -2.01 -13.80
CA HIS A 109 -7.91 -1.44 -15.07
C HIS A 109 -8.50 -2.50 -16.02
N LEU A 110 -9.73 -2.92 -15.74
CA LEU A 110 -10.58 -3.57 -16.73
C LEU A 110 -11.80 -2.70 -17.00
N ARG A 111 -11.64 -1.83 -18.00
CA ARG A 111 -12.71 -1.69 -18.98
C ARG A 111 -12.94 -3.06 -19.60
N SER A 112 -14.20 -3.42 -19.72
CA SER A 112 -14.76 -4.73 -20.01
C SER A 112 -14.57 -5.20 -21.47
N SER A 113 -13.38 -5.17 -22.06
CA SER A 113 -13.25 -5.51 -23.50
C SER A 113 -12.00 -6.26 -23.98
N GLU A 114 -11.05 -6.65 -23.11
CA GLU A 114 -9.87 -7.43 -23.53
C GLU A 114 -9.77 -8.76 -22.74
N PRO A 115 -9.91 -9.93 -23.39
CA PRO A 115 -10.08 -11.22 -22.71
C PRO A 115 -8.79 -11.87 -22.19
N TYR A 116 -7.60 -11.26 -22.37
CA TYR A 116 -6.33 -11.93 -22.06
C TYR A 116 -5.48 -11.30 -20.95
N PHE A 117 -5.81 -10.08 -20.50
CA PHE A 117 -5.15 -9.44 -19.34
C PHE A 117 -6.15 -9.06 -18.24
N ALA A 118 -7.33 -9.67 -18.26
CA ALA A 118 -8.32 -9.62 -17.20
C ALA A 118 -7.97 -10.51 -16.01
N GLN A 119 -6.74 -10.39 -15.48
CA GLN A 119 -6.52 -10.88 -14.12
C GLN A 119 -7.37 -10.01 -13.20
N GLN A 120 -8.09 -10.68 -12.32
CA GLN A 120 -9.16 -10.08 -11.53
C GLN A 120 -8.54 -9.08 -10.57
N THR A 121 -8.95 -7.81 -10.63
CA THR A 121 -8.61 -6.88 -9.55
C THR A 121 -8.99 -7.57 -8.25
N PRO A 122 -8.03 -7.78 -7.34
CA PRO A 122 -8.35 -8.45 -6.10
C PRO A 122 -9.47 -7.67 -5.40
N ALA A 123 -10.50 -8.38 -4.93
CA ALA A 123 -11.68 -7.75 -4.34
C ALA A 123 -11.32 -6.75 -3.22
N ALA A 124 -10.22 -7.00 -2.51
CA ALA A 124 -9.66 -6.13 -1.49
C ALA A 124 -9.38 -4.69 -1.98
N ILE A 125 -8.87 -4.52 -3.22
CA ILE A 125 -8.58 -3.19 -3.79
C ILE A 125 -9.85 -2.52 -4.34
N LYS A 126 -10.76 -3.30 -4.93
CA LYS A 126 -12.06 -2.80 -5.42
C LYS A 126 -12.92 -2.16 -4.33
N ASN A 127 -12.83 -2.68 -3.10
CA ASN A 127 -13.64 -2.23 -1.98
C ASN A 127 -13.12 -0.94 -1.32
N LEU A 128 -12.00 -0.37 -1.80
CA LEU A 128 -11.39 0.82 -1.20
C LEU A 128 -12.12 2.13 -1.48
N ASN A 129 -13.26 2.16 -2.19
CA ASN A 129 -13.97 3.40 -2.53
C ASN A 129 -13.03 4.47 -3.14
N ALA A 130 -12.18 4.02 -4.07
CA ALA A 130 -11.17 4.83 -4.72
C ALA A 130 -11.09 4.50 -6.22
N THR A 131 -10.64 5.46 -7.00
CA THR A 131 -10.56 5.39 -8.45
C THR A 131 -9.14 5.66 -8.91
N ILE A 132 -8.62 4.88 -9.85
CA ILE A 132 -7.38 5.20 -10.56
C ILE A 132 -7.68 6.29 -11.59
N ILE A 133 -7.06 7.45 -11.40
CA ILE A 133 -7.14 8.58 -12.34
C ILE A 133 -6.04 8.50 -13.40
N GLN A 134 -4.89 7.93 -13.05
CA GLN A 134 -3.74 7.88 -13.94
C GLN A 134 -2.88 6.64 -13.67
N GLU A 135 -2.46 5.98 -14.75
CA GLU A 135 -1.45 4.93 -14.72
C GLU A 135 -0.05 5.50 -14.46
N PRO A 136 0.90 4.64 -14.05
CA PRO A 136 2.28 5.04 -13.87
C PRO A 136 2.88 5.60 -15.16
N MET A 137 3.79 6.54 -15.00
CA MET A 137 4.47 7.17 -16.12
C MET A 137 5.43 6.18 -16.77
N GLY A 138 5.34 5.99 -18.09
CA GLY A 138 6.33 5.20 -18.83
C GLY A 138 7.75 5.74 -18.60
N LYS A 139 8.75 4.84 -18.56
CA LYS A 139 10.15 5.16 -18.22
C LYS A 139 10.70 6.36 -19.00
N GLU A 140 10.47 6.42 -20.31
CA GLU A 140 10.93 7.53 -21.15
C GLU A 140 10.27 8.87 -20.79
N ALA A 141 8.97 8.85 -20.51
CA ALA A 141 8.23 10.04 -20.07
C ALA A 141 8.73 10.50 -18.70
N CYS A 142 9.01 9.57 -17.79
CA CYS A 142 9.57 9.88 -16.47
C CYS A 142 10.95 10.51 -16.60
N LEU A 143 11.83 9.95 -17.44
CA LEU A 143 13.16 10.52 -17.69
C LEU A 143 13.08 11.93 -18.30
N LYS A 144 12.09 12.21 -19.16
CA LYS A 144 11.83 13.57 -19.68
C LYS A 144 11.32 14.50 -18.58
N PHE A 145 10.42 14.04 -17.73
CA PHE A 145 9.87 14.80 -16.61
C PHE A 145 10.95 15.16 -15.58
N ARG A 146 11.82 14.21 -15.24
CA ARG A 146 12.94 14.38 -14.30
C ARG A 146 13.91 15.48 -14.72
N LYS A 147 14.06 15.78 -16.02
CA LYS A 147 14.90 16.89 -16.50
C LYS A 147 14.44 18.25 -15.95
N LYS A 148 13.15 18.41 -15.66
CA LYS A 148 12.56 19.63 -15.08
C LYS A 148 12.30 19.50 -13.58
N HIS A 149 12.26 18.27 -13.07
CA HIS A 149 11.94 17.94 -11.68
C HIS A 149 12.98 16.95 -11.14
N SER A 150 14.12 17.47 -10.70
CA SER A 150 15.32 16.67 -10.36
C SER A 150 15.12 15.67 -9.22
N THR A 151 14.10 15.87 -8.38
CA THR A 151 13.74 15.01 -7.25
C THR A 151 12.88 13.81 -7.62
N VAL A 152 12.44 13.72 -8.89
CA VAL A 152 11.60 12.61 -9.37
C VAL A 152 12.43 11.33 -9.52
N VAL A 153 11.93 10.26 -8.92
CA VAL A 153 12.47 8.91 -9.11
C VAL A 153 11.83 8.25 -10.34
N CYS A 154 12.72 7.79 -11.22
CA CYS A 154 12.52 6.89 -12.35
C CYS A 154 13.61 5.82 -12.26
#